data_AF-A0A538RPV7-F1
#
_entry.id   AF-A0A538RPV7-F1
#
_cell.length_a   1.000
_cell.length_b   1.000
_cell.length_c   1.000
_cell.angle_alpha   90.00
_cell.angle_beta   90.00
_cell.angle_gamma   90.00
#
_symmetry.space_group_name_H-M   'P 1'
#
loop_
_entity.id
_entity.type
_entity.pdbx_description
1 polymer ?
#
loop_
_entity_poly.entity_id
_entity_poly.type
_entity_poly.pdbx_seq_one_letter_code
_entity_poly.pdbx_strand_id
1 'polypeptide(L)'
;MNDLPAQVDTAADRTVLPGSVIAGLGLVQVGRFLFEGFGGTITELPVYLVAVQLHDLPPVELQAVLGERERFILLGRDVLNAHRLL
;
A
#
# COMPACT_ATOMS: atom_id res chain seq x y z
N MET A 1 7.79 11.37 -11.21
CA MET A 1 7.53 10.90 -9.83
C MET A 1 6.36 11.68 -9.30
N ASN A 2 5.32 11.00 -8.83
CA ASN A 2 4.17 11.66 -8.24
C ASN A 2 4.38 11.72 -6.73
N ASP A 3 4.49 12.93 -6.18
CA ASP A 3 4.59 13.14 -4.74
C ASP A 3 3.17 13.11 -4.15
N LEU A 4 2.83 12.00 -3.50
CA LEU A 4 1.50 11.74 -2.96
C LEU A 4 1.59 11.61 -1.43
N PRO A 5 0.72 12.27 -0.67
CA PRO A 5 0.72 12.15 0.78
C PRO A 5 0.34 10.73 1.20
N ALA A 6 1.07 10.21 2.17
CA ALA A 6 0.80 8.92 2.80
C ALA A 6 0.76 9.05 4.32
N GLN A 7 -0.15 8.31 4.94
CA GLN A 7 -0.21 8.15 6.38
C GLN A 7 0.69 6.98 6.78
N VAL A 8 1.63 7.21 7.70
CA VAL A 8 2.41 6.13 8.31
C VAL A 8 1.49 5.28 9.18
N ASP A 9 1.40 3.99 8.88
CA ASP A 9 0.55 3.05 9.61
C ASP A 9 1.33 1.80 10.02
N THR A 10 1.77 1.78 11.28
CA THR A 10 2.52 0.64 11.84
C THR A 10 1.64 -0.57 12.13
N ALA A 11 0.31 -0.43 12.12
CA ALA A 11 -0.62 -1.53 12.30
C ALA A 11 -0.96 -2.24 10.97
N ALA A 12 -0.68 -1.59 9.84
CA ALA A 12 -0.84 -2.19 8.52
C ALA A 12 0.37 -3.06 8.16
N ASP A 13 0.15 -4.34 7.89
CA ASP A 13 1.20 -5.27 7.42
C ASP A 13 1.69 -4.93 6.00
N ARG A 14 0.77 -4.44 5.17
CA ARG A 14 0.99 -4.07 3.77
C ARG A 14 0.60 -2.63 3.51
N THR A 15 1.26 -2.03 2.53
CA THR A 15 0.90 -0.71 2.03
C THR A 15 -0.44 -0.75 1.28
N VAL A 16 -1.34 0.18 1.60
CA VAL A 16 -2.71 0.27 1.07
C VAL A 16 -2.83 1.49 0.16
N LEU A 17 -3.40 1.29 -1.02
CA LEU A 17 -3.66 2.37 -1.99
C LEU A 17 -5.16 2.62 -2.15
N PRO A 18 -5.59 3.89 -2.09
CA PRO A 18 -6.94 4.27 -2.51
C PRO A 18 -7.20 3.90 -3.98
N GLY A 19 -8.45 3.54 -4.29
CA GLY A 19 -8.86 3.26 -5.67
C GLY A 19 -8.59 4.43 -6.63
N SER A 20 -8.68 5.67 -6.15
CA SER A 20 -8.35 6.88 -6.93
C SER A 20 -6.87 6.95 -7.32
N VAL A 21 -5.96 6.53 -6.44
CA VAL A 21 -4.52 6.47 -6.71
C VAL A 21 -4.23 5.37 -7.73
N ILE A 22 -4.82 4.18 -7.54
CA ILE A 22 -4.70 3.06 -8.48
C ILE A 22 -5.15 3.48 -9.89
N ALA A 23 -6.33 4.09 -10.00
CA ALA A 23 -6.87 4.57 -11.28
C ALA A 23 -6.01 5.69 -11.88
N GLY A 24 -5.61 6.67 -11.06
CA GLY A 24 -4.81 7.82 -11.51
C GLY A 24 -3.40 7.44 -12.00
N LEU A 25 -2.84 6.36 -11.46
CA LEU A 25 -1.54 5.82 -11.89
C LEU A 25 -1.66 4.74 -12.97
N GLY A 26 -2.88 4.30 -13.31
CA GLY A 26 -3.10 3.24 -14.30
C GLY A 26 -2.50 1.89 -13.89
N LEU A 27 -2.50 1.57 -12.58
CA LEU A 27 -1.88 0.34 -12.09
C LEU A 27 -2.64 -0.89 -12.57
N VAL A 28 -1.88 -1.92 -12.96
CA VAL A 28 -2.42 -3.21 -13.39
C VAL A 28 -2.44 -4.15 -12.19
N GLN A 29 -3.60 -4.75 -11.94
CA GLN A 29 -3.76 -5.76 -10.90
C GLN A 29 -2.93 -6.99 -11.26
N VAL A 30 -2.11 -7.45 -10.31
CA VAL A 30 -1.26 -8.64 -10.48
C VAL A 30 -1.81 -9.88 -9.76
N GLY A 31 -2.81 -9.70 -8.89
CA GLY A 31 -3.44 -10.81 -8.18
C GLY A 31 -4.50 -10.36 -7.17
N ARG A 32 -4.87 -11.30 -6.29
CA ARG A 32 -5.73 -11.06 -5.12
C ARG A 32 -5.19 -11.85 -3.95
N PHE A 33 -5.25 -11.30 -2.73
CA PHE A 33 -4.85 -11.98 -1.50
C PHE A 33 -5.89 -11.78 -0.39
N LEU A 34 -5.90 -12.72 0.56
CA LEU A 34 -6.72 -12.63 1.76
C LEU A 34 -6.05 -11.72 2.79
N PHE A 35 -6.81 -10.78 3.32
CA PHE A 35 -6.40 -9.88 4.40
C PHE A 35 -7.40 -9.90 5.53
N GLU A 36 -6.90 -9.90 6.76
CA GLU A 36 -7.71 -9.70 7.95
C GLU A 36 -7.78 -8.21 8.25
N GLY A 37 -8.98 -7.64 8.14
CA GLY A 37 -9.25 -6.25 8.47
C GLY A 37 -9.61 -6.04 9.94
N PHE A 38 -9.90 -4.79 10.29
CA PHE A 38 -10.37 -4.43 11.63
C PHE A 38 -11.68 -5.16 11.96
N GLY A 39 -11.71 -5.90 13.07
CA GLY A 39 -12.86 -6.72 13.49
C GLY A 39 -12.80 -8.19 13.07
N GLY A 40 -11.65 -8.69 12.58
CA GLY A 40 -11.43 -10.11 12.29
C GLY A 40 -12.10 -10.61 11.00
N THR A 41 -12.56 -9.69 10.14
CA THR A 41 -13.15 -10.06 8.86
C THR A 41 -12.06 -10.31 7.84
N ILE A 42 -12.01 -11.53 7.32
CA ILE A 42 -11.11 -11.91 6.23
C ILE A 42 -11.76 -11.54 4.90
N THR A 43 -11.08 -10.69 4.12
CA THR A 43 -11.55 -10.22 2.80
C THR A 43 -10.49 -10.47 1.75
N GLU A 44 -10.91 -10.85 0.54
CA GLU A 44 -10.02 -10.98 -0.61
C GLU A 44 -9.89 -9.63 -1.34
N LEU A 45 -8.68 -9.06 -1.33
CA LEU A 45 -8.40 -7.73 -1.90
C LEU A 45 -7.50 -7.83 -3.15
N PRO A 46 -7.75 -7.00 -4.18
CA PRO A 46 -6.83 -6.82 -5.30
C PRO A 46 -5.43 -6.37 -4.86
N VAL A 47 -4.42 -6.87 -5.58
CA VAL A 47 -3.00 -6.59 -5.34
C VAL A 47 -2.36 -5.98 -6.59
N TYR A 48 -1.49 -5.00 -6.40
CA TYR A 48 -0.80 -4.23 -7.44
C TYR A 48 0.70 -4.19 -7.16
N LEU A 49 1.52 -4.40 -8.19
CA LEU A 49 2.96 -4.23 -8.08
C LEU A 49 3.30 -2.74 -8.24
N VAL A 50 4.01 -2.17 -7.26
CA VAL A 50 4.38 -0.76 -7.24
C VAL A 50 5.82 -0.57 -6.78
N ALA A 51 6.45 0.51 -7.26
CA ALA A 51 7.69 1.03 -6.70
C ALA A 51 7.37 2.25 -5.83
N VAL A 52 7.67 2.16 -4.54
CA VAL A 52 7.47 3.25 -3.57
C VAL A 52 8.83 3.87 -3.28
N GLN A 53 8.91 5.20 -3.38
CA GLN A 53 10.09 5.96 -2.99
C GLN A 53 9.72 6.98 -1.92
N LEU A 54 10.39 6.90 -0.78
CA LEU A 54 10.24 7.88 0.30
C LEU A 54 11.34 8.94 0.16
N HIS A 55 11.02 10.06 -0.47
CA HIS A 55 11.95 11.17 -0.70
C HIS A 55 13.35 10.69 -1.15
N ASP A 56 14.37 10.90 -0.32
CA ASP A 56 15.78 10.60 -0.61
C ASP A 56 16.17 9.14 -0.32
N LEU A 57 15.23 8.30 0.13
CA LEU A 57 15.48 6.87 0.33
C LEU A 57 15.40 6.10 -0.99
N PRO A 58 16.15 5.00 -1.15
CA PRO A 58 16.06 4.14 -2.34
C PRO A 58 14.62 3.65 -2.58
N PRO A 59 14.19 3.48 -3.84
CA PRO A 59 12.87 2.91 -4.12
C PRO A 59 12.78 1.44 -3.69
N VAL A 60 11.60 1.03 -3.24
CA VAL A 60 11.29 -0.36 -2.85
C VAL A 60 10.14 -0.85 -3.73
N GLU A 61 10.37 -1.97 -4.42
CA GLU A 61 9.31 -2.69 -5.13
C GLU A 61 8.53 -3.57 -4.15
N LEU A 62 7.20 -3.46 -4.18
CA LEU A 62 6.32 -4.21 -3.29
C LEU A 62 4.95 -4.44 -3.90
N GLN A 63 4.18 -5.29 -3.23
CA GLN A 63 2.79 -5.58 -3.52
C GLN A 63 1.88 -4.77 -2.62
N ALA A 64 1.26 -3.73 -3.18
CA ALA A 64 0.30 -2.89 -2.50
C ALA A 64 -1.12 -3.39 -2.72
N VAL A 65 -2.00 -3.11 -1.77
CA VAL A 65 -3.38 -3.63 -1.77
C VAL A 65 -4.40 -2.53 -1.97
N LEU A 66 -5.55 -2.86 -2.54
CA LEU A 66 -6.66 -1.91 -2.65
C LEU A 66 -7.28 -1.62 -1.27
N GLY A 67 -7.35 -0.35 -0.90
CA GLY A 67 -8.19 0.13 0.19
C GLY A 67 -9.51 0.69 -0.36
N GLU A 68 -10.56 -0.14 -0.46
CA GLU A 68 -11.84 0.28 -1.06
C GLU A 68 -12.47 1.50 -0.37
N ARG A 69 -12.21 1.67 0.92
CA ARG A 69 -12.75 2.76 1.74
C ARG A 69 -11.68 3.76 2.18
N GLU A 70 -10.42 3.52 1.83
CA GLU A 70 -9.32 4.37 2.25
C GLU A 70 -9.23 5.62 1.38
N ARG A 71 -9.12 6.77 2.05
CA ARG A 71 -8.99 8.08 1.40
C ARG A 71 -7.55 8.50 1.22
N PHE A 72 -6.64 7.91 1.98
CA PHE A 72 -5.23 8.20 1.99
C PHE A 72 -4.44 6.93 1.70
N ILE A 73 -3.23 7.09 1.18
CA ILE A 73 -2.26 5.99 1.10
C ILE A 73 -1.89 5.63 2.54
N LEU A 74 -1.96 4.34 2.90
CA LEU A 74 -1.44 3.86 4.17
C LEU A 74 -0.09 3.21 3.91
N LEU A 75 0.96 3.78 4.49
CA LEU A 75 2.31 3.26 4.39
C LEU A 75 2.53 2.22 5.48
N GLY A 76 2.49 0.95 5.08
CA GLY A 76 2.55 -0.19 5.99
C GLY A 76 3.96 -0.60 6.38
N ARG A 77 4.04 -1.62 7.24
CA ARG A 77 5.29 -2.19 7.73
C ARG A 77 6.16 -2.78 6.63
N ASP A 78 5.59 -3.19 5.50
CA ASP A 78 6.35 -3.67 4.34
C ASP A 78 7.33 -2.62 3.79
N VAL A 79 6.93 -1.33 3.71
CA VAL A 79 7.84 -0.23 3.36
C VAL A 79 8.70 0.17 4.55
N LEU A 80 8.10 0.35 5.73
CA LEU A 80 8.81 0.87 6.90
C LEU A 80 9.98 -0.04 7.31
N ASN A 81 9.78 -1.37 7.28
CA ASN A 81 10.82 -2.34 7.59
C ASN A 81 11.90 -2.43 6.50
N ALA A 82 11.55 -2.21 5.23
CA ALA A 82 12.54 -2.16 4.14
C ALA A 82 13.56 -1.03 4.34
N HIS A 83 13.16 0.04 5.04
CA HIS A 83 14.02 1.16 5.41
C HIS A 83 14.50 1.15 6.87
N ARG A 84 14.18 0.11 7.65
CA ARG A 84 14.54 0.01 9.08
C ARG A 84 14.05 1.19 9.92
N LEU A 85 12.83 1.63 9.66
CA LEU A 85 12.17 2.73 10.40
C LEU A 85 11.34 2.23 11.60
N LEU A 86 11.25 0.92 11.79
CA LEU A 86 10.62 0.20 12.90
C LEU A 86 11.55 -0.87 13.47
#